data_AF-A0A2J7Q9Q4-F1
#
_entry.id   AF-A0A2J7Q9Q4-F1
#
_cell.length_a   1.000
_cell.length_b   1.000
_cell.length_c   1.000
_cell.angle_alpha   90.00
_cell.angle_beta   90.00
_cell.angle_gamma   90.00
#
_symmetry.space_group_name_H-M   'P 1'
#
loop_
_entity.id
_entity.type
_entity.pdbx_description
1 polymer ?
#
loop_
_entity_poly.entity_id
_entity_poly.type
_entity_poly.pdbx_seq_one_letter_code
_entity_poly.pdbx_strand_id
1 'polypeptide(L)'
;MMQKREGIMKPDYKLTVYSAHDTTVANFLMALGVFDPQSPPYTSLVLVELWKNDHEEFQVRVLYRNSTKFRPYNLAIPGCAAVCPLEKFADLLKPVIPVNWEKECKMGIFSDDFAFNSLAILALMVNCILAVLLVFSVVFGIAYWRKQKVSSGYCYHQLRQDID
;
A
#
# COMPACT_ATOMS: atom_id res chain seq x y z
N MET A 1 15.92 -4.34 21.70
CA MET A 1 16.61 -3.75 22.87
C MET A 1 15.76 -3.80 24.13
N MET A 2 14.51 -3.33 24.12
CA MET A 2 13.62 -3.43 25.30
C MET A 2 13.47 -4.86 25.84
N GLN A 3 13.23 -5.84 24.96
CA GLN A 3 13.18 -7.26 25.35
C GLN A 3 14.50 -7.78 25.96
N LYS A 4 15.65 -7.24 25.53
CA LYS A 4 16.97 -7.60 26.06
C LYS A 4 17.15 -7.03 27.47
N ARG A 5 16.75 -5.77 27.69
CA ARG A 5 16.70 -5.12 29.02
C ARG A 5 15.84 -5.94 29.99
N GLU A 6 14.67 -6.37 29.54
CA GLU A 6 13.69 -7.10 30.36
C GLU A 6 14.06 -8.58 30.60
N GLY A 7 15.12 -9.09 29.97
CA GLY A 7 15.54 -10.48 30.10
C GLY A 7 14.59 -11.49 29.44
N ILE A 8 13.70 -11.03 28.56
CA ILE A 8 12.71 -11.87 27.86
C ILE A 8 13.10 -12.22 26.42
N MET A 9 14.23 -11.71 25.93
CA MET A 9 14.74 -12.00 24.59
C MET A 9 15.10 -13.50 24.46
N LYS A 10 14.53 -14.19 23.46
CA LYS A 10 14.79 -15.61 23.20
C LYS A 10 15.12 -15.87 21.72
N PRO A 11 16.27 -16.50 21.41
CA PRO A 11 17.40 -16.73 22.31
C PRO A 11 18.08 -15.41 22.67
N ASP A 12 18.92 -15.43 23.71
CA ASP A 12 19.56 -14.23 24.24
C ASP A 12 20.78 -13.80 23.39
N TYR A 13 20.53 -13.22 22.22
CA TYR A 13 21.60 -12.78 21.33
C TYR A 13 22.42 -11.64 21.94
N LYS A 14 23.75 -11.73 21.81
CA LYS A 14 24.69 -10.63 22.14
C LYS A 14 25.04 -9.77 20.93
N LEU A 15 24.89 -10.32 19.73
CA LEU A 15 25.17 -9.66 18.46
C LEU A 15 24.14 -10.13 17.43
N THR A 16 23.60 -9.19 16.67
CA THR A 16 22.76 -9.45 15.51
C THR A 16 23.34 -8.67 14.34
N VAL A 17 23.56 -9.34 13.22
CA VAL A 17 24.21 -8.76 12.04
C VAL A 17 23.24 -8.82 10.87
N TYR A 18 23.07 -7.69 10.19
CA TYR A 18 22.25 -7.56 8.99
C TYR A 18 23.15 -7.16 7.82
N SER A 19 23.27 -8.05 6.83
CA SER A 19 23.90 -7.71 5.55
C SER A 19 22.86 -7.07 4.64
N ALA A 20 23.10 -5.84 4.21
CA ALA A 20 22.12 -5.04 3.49
C ALA A 20 22.77 -4.16 2.40
N HIS A 21 21.95 -3.33 1.74
CA HIS A 21 22.37 -2.43 0.68
C HIS A 21 22.67 -1.02 1.23
N ASP A 22 23.36 -0.21 0.42
CA ASP A 22 23.60 1.22 0.66
C ASP A 22 22.30 1.98 0.94
N THR A 23 21.23 1.74 0.17
CA THR A 23 19.89 2.30 0.39
C THR A 23 19.30 1.92 1.75
N THR A 24 19.58 0.71 2.25
CA THR A 24 19.16 0.29 3.58
C THR A 24 19.88 1.10 4.66
N VAL A 25 21.20 1.26 4.52
CA VAL A 25 22.02 2.06 5.45
C VAL A 25 21.58 3.53 5.42
N ALA A 26 21.39 4.10 4.24
CA ALA A 26 20.95 5.49 4.07
C ALA A 26 19.57 5.72 4.70
N ASN A 27 18.58 4.89 4.39
CA ASN A 27 17.23 5.02 4.94
C ASN A 27 17.20 4.78 6.45
N PHE A 28 18.03 3.87 6.98
CA PHE A 28 18.16 3.67 8.42
C PHE A 28 18.72 4.93 9.11
N LEU A 29 19.79 5.51 8.57
CA LEU A 29 20.35 6.76 9.09
C LEU A 29 19.36 7.94 8.95
N MET A 30 18.54 7.94 7.91
CA MET A 30 17.51 8.94 7.68
C MET A 30 16.39 8.84 8.71
N ALA A 31 15.91 7.62 9.00
CA ALA A 31 14.94 7.38 10.06
C ALA A 31 15.46 7.80 11.45
N LEU A 32 16.77 7.66 11.68
CA LEU A 32 17.45 8.16 12.88
C LEU A 32 17.68 9.68 12.89
N GLY A 33 17.43 10.38 11.77
CA GLY A 33 17.64 11.83 11.64
C GLY A 33 19.12 12.25 11.57
N VAL A 34 20.03 11.35 11.20
CA VAL A 34 21.49 11.55 11.23
C VAL A 34 22.17 11.19 9.89
N PHE A 35 21.38 11.10 8.82
CA PHE A 35 21.91 10.84 7.48
C PHE A 35 22.66 12.05 6.95
N ASP A 36 23.92 11.84 6.59
CA ASP A 36 24.70 12.74 5.74
C ASP A 36 24.30 12.47 4.28
N PRO A 37 23.97 13.48 3.45
CA PRO A 37 23.55 13.32 2.04
C PRO A 37 24.68 12.86 1.11
N GLN A 38 25.41 11.83 1.52
CA GLN A 38 26.41 11.10 0.76
C GLN A 38 26.01 9.63 0.74
N SER A 39 26.18 8.99 -0.42
CA SER A 39 25.88 7.56 -0.53
C SER A 39 26.77 6.75 0.42
N PRO A 40 26.22 5.82 1.23
CA PRO A 40 27.03 4.96 2.07
C PRO A 40 28.07 4.20 1.23
N PRO A 41 29.37 4.34 1.52
CA PRO A 41 30.40 3.66 0.74
C PRO A 41 30.36 2.15 0.97
N TYR A 42 31.02 1.40 0.08
CA TYR A 42 31.18 -0.03 0.25
C TYR A 42 31.74 -0.37 1.62
N THR A 43 31.23 -1.47 2.19
CA THR A 43 31.61 -1.96 3.53
C THR A 43 31.34 -0.96 4.66
N SER A 44 30.46 0.03 4.43
CA SER A 44 29.97 0.88 5.50
C SER A 44 29.16 0.09 6.52
N LEU A 45 29.21 0.54 7.77
CA LEU A 45 28.66 -0.17 8.91
C LEU A 45 27.99 0.81 9.87
N VAL A 46 26.76 0.50 10.26
CA VAL A 46 26.08 1.15 11.38
C VAL A 46 26.07 0.18 12.56
N LEU A 47 26.58 0.61 13.71
CA LEU A 47 26.52 -0.13 14.97
C LEU A 47 25.51 0.55 15.87
N VAL A 48 24.60 -0.23 16.46
CA VAL A 48 23.66 0.23 17.48
C VAL A 48 23.93 -0.60 18.72
N GLU A 49 24.63 -0.01 19.68
CA GLU A 49 25.11 -0.70 20.87
C GLU A 49 24.19 -0.40 22.05
N LEU A 50 23.86 -1.44 22.82
CA LEU A 50 23.14 -1.33 24.09
C LEU A 50 24.13 -1.55 25.24
N TRP A 51 24.24 -0.57 26.12
CA TRP A 51 25.13 -0.54 27.28
C TRP A 51 24.30 -0.51 28.57
N LYS A 52 24.85 -1.06 29.65
CA LYS A 52 24.36 -0.85 31.01
C LYS A 52 25.46 -0.11 31.76
N ASN A 53 25.15 1.06 32.32
CA ASN A 53 26.13 1.86 33.07
C ASN A 53 26.29 1.36 34.52
N ASP A 54 27.20 1.98 35.28
CA ASP A 54 27.46 1.62 36.68
C ASP A 54 26.26 1.88 37.62
N HIS A 55 25.31 2.71 37.18
CA HIS A 55 24.04 2.98 37.88
C HIS A 55 22.90 2.04 37.47
N GLU A 56 23.23 0.98 36.73
CA GLU A 56 22.28 -0.01 36.19
C GLU A 56 21.31 0.52 35.13
N GLU A 57 21.56 1.69 34.57
CA GLU A 57 20.72 2.31 33.55
C GLU A 57 21.15 1.85 32.15
N PHE A 58 20.18 1.62 31.28
CA PHE A 58 20.42 1.20 29.91
C PHE A 58 20.58 2.39 28.97
N GLN A 59 21.62 2.35 28.15
CA GLN A 59 21.99 3.43 27.25
C GLN A 59 22.29 2.89 25.85
N VAL A 60 21.96 3.68 24.84
CA VAL A 60 22.17 3.37 23.43
C VAL A 60 23.24 4.29 22.87
N ARG A 61 24.17 3.70 22.11
CA ARG A 61 25.15 4.43 21.32
C ARG A 61 25.06 3.99 19.87
N VAL A 62 24.95 4.95 18.96
CA VAL A 62 24.94 4.70 17.52
C VAL A 62 26.26 5.15 16.92
N LEU A 63 26.91 4.26 16.17
CA LEU A 63 28.16 4.53 15.48
C LEU A 63 27.99 4.32 13.99
N TYR A 64 28.64 5.14 13.18
CA TYR A 64 28.72 4.94 11.74
C TYR A 64 30.16 4.90 11.27
N ARG A 65 30.52 3.84 10.54
CA ARG A 65 31.84 3.70 9.92
C ARG A 65 31.65 3.75 8.41
N ASN A 66 32.16 4.80 7.79
CA ASN A 66 32.18 4.97 6.33
C ASN A 66 33.60 4.92 5.74
N SER A 67 34.62 4.65 6.56
CA SER A 67 36.01 4.61 6.12
C SER A 67 36.79 3.56 6.90
N THR A 68 37.76 2.93 6.22
CA THR A 68 38.71 2.03 6.86
C THR A 68 39.85 2.78 7.55
N LYS A 69 40.08 4.06 7.20
CA LYS A 69 41.18 4.89 7.72
C LYS A 69 40.90 5.47 9.11
N PHE A 70 39.62 5.68 9.43
CA PHE A 70 39.21 6.33 10.67
C PHE A 70 38.36 5.39 11.54
N ARG A 71 38.30 5.71 12.83
CA ARG A 71 37.36 5.04 13.75
C ARG A 71 35.91 5.42 13.39
N PRO A 72 34.93 4.59 13.77
CA PRO A 72 33.52 4.92 13.59
C PRO A 72 33.15 6.25 14.28
N TYR A 73 32.32 7.06 13.63
CA TYR A 73 31.79 8.30 14.17
C TYR A 73 30.67 8.02 15.16
N ASN A 74 30.65 8.71 16.30
CA ASN A 74 29.49 8.72 17.18
C ASN A 74 28.39 9.56 16.56
N LEU A 75 27.21 8.97 16.38
CA LEU A 75 26.03 9.67 15.88
C LEU A 75 25.16 10.08 17.06
N ALA A 76 24.99 11.40 17.23
CA ALA A 76 24.07 11.95 18.21
C ALA A 76 22.67 12.05 17.59
N ILE A 77 21.72 11.27 18.13
CA ILE A 77 20.33 11.32 17.70
C ILE A 77 19.77 12.71 18.04
N PRO A 78 19.10 13.42 17.11
CA PRO A 78 18.50 14.72 17.39
C PRO A 78 17.62 14.70 18.64
N GLY A 79 17.83 15.65 19.54
CA GLY A 79 17.13 15.69 20.84
C GLY A 79 17.73 14.79 21.93
N CYS A 80 18.84 14.08 21.66
CA CYS A 80 19.58 13.28 22.63
C CYS A 80 21.08 13.60 22.65
N ALA A 81 21.78 13.15 23.69
CA ALA A 81 23.24 13.14 23.72
C ALA A 81 23.80 11.98 22.88
N ALA A 82 25.11 11.98 22.62
CA ALA A 82 25.78 10.91 21.86
C ALA A 82 25.62 9.52 22.49
N VAL A 83 25.47 9.47 23.82
CA VAL A 83 25.03 8.29 24.56
C VAL A 83 23.62 8.60 25.07
N CYS A 84 22.63 7.88 24.56
CA CYS A 84 21.22 8.20 24.76
C CYS A 84 20.56 7.21 25.72
N PRO A 85 19.83 7.64 26.78
CA PRO A 85 19.03 6.72 27.59
C PRO A 85 18.08 5.90 26.72
N LEU A 86 17.97 4.60 26.97
CA LEU A 86 17.23 3.68 26.11
C LEU A 86 15.76 4.09 25.93
N GLU A 87 15.12 4.55 27.00
CA GLU A 87 13.73 4.98 27.02
C GLU A 87 13.54 6.22 26.14
N LYS A 88 14.43 7.22 26.31
CA LYS A 88 14.42 8.43 25.50
C LYS A 88 14.71 8.14 24.03
N PHE A 89 15.63 7.22 23.74
CA PHE A 89 15.91 6.76 22.37
C PHE A 89 14.67 6.15 21.73
N ALA A 90 13.95 5.28 22.45
CA ALA A 90 12.70 4.68 21.98
C ALA A 90 11.60 5.73 21.73
N ASP A 91 11.47 6.71 22.63
CA ASP A 91 10.49 7.79 22.48
C ASP A 91 10.77 8.69 21.27
N LEU A 92 12.04 9.04 21.05
CA LEU A 92 12.44 9.87 19.90
C LEU A 92 12.18 9.18 18.56
N LEU A 93 12.31 7.85 18.50
CA LEU A 93 12.07 7.09 17.27
C LEU A 93 10.61 6.67 17.08
N LYS A 94 9.76 6.81 18.11
CA LYS A 94 8.36 6.43 18.05
C LYS A 94 7.59 7.00 16.83
N PRO A 95 7.79 8.26 16.39
CA PRO A 95 7.07 8.81 15.24
C PRO A 95 7.43 8.17 13.89
N VAL A 96 8.59 7.51 13.78
CA VAL A 96 9.08 6.89 12.53
C VAL A 96 8.98 5.37 12.53
N ILE A 97 8.49 4.78 13.62
CA ILE A 97 8.25 3.34 13.72
C ILE A 97 6.77 3.07 13.37
N PRO A 98 6.49 2.28 12.32
CA PRO A 98 5.12 1.97 11.93
C PRO A 98 4.43 1.14 13.02
N VAL A 99 3.15 1.44 13.30
CA VAL A 99 2.32 0.65 14.23
C VAL A 99 1.68 -0.51 13.50
N ASN A 100 1.20 -0.26 12.27
CA ASN A 100 0.68 -1.29 11.38
C ASN A 100 1.14 -0.99 9.95
N TRP A 101 2.27 -1.59 9.58
CA TRP A 101 2.89 -1.43 8.27
C TRP A 101 1.91 -1.68 7.11
N GLU A 102 1.11 -2.76 7.18
CA GLU A 102 0.20 -3.12 6.08
C GLU A 102 -0.91 -2.07 5.89
N LYS A 103 -1.45 -1.54 6.99
CA LYS A 103 -2.48 -0.50 6.94
C LYS A 103 -1.89 0.83 6.49
N GLU A 104 -0.72 1.20 6.99
CA GLU A 104 -0.06 2.48 6.68
C GLU A 104 0.46 2.52 5.23
N CYS A 105 0.86 1.37 4.66
CA CYS A 105 1.24 1.28 3.25
C CYS A 105 0.07 1.33 2.26
N LYS A 106 -1.17 1.11 2.72
CA LYS A 106 -2.36 1.28 1.87
C LYS A 106 -2.57 2.78 1.66
N MET A 107 -1.94 3.33 0.63
CA MET A 107 -2.28 4.66 0.14
C MET A 107 -3.78 4.69 -0.17
N GLY A 108 -4.47 5.76 0.20
CA GLY A 108 -5.90 5.99 -0.06
C GLY A 108 -6.30 6.06 -1.54
N ILE A 109 -5.50 5.50 -2.44
CA ILE A 109 -5.74 5.35 -3.86
C ILE A 109 -6.73 4.20 -4.13
N PHE A 110 -6.96 3.28 -3.17
CA PHE A 110 -8.00 2.25 -3.27
C PHE A 110 -9.26 2.57 -2.45
N SER A 111 -9.56 3.86 -2.25
CA SER A 111 -10.91 4.30 -1.83
C SER A 111 -11.94 4.18 -2.97
N ASP A 112 -11.49 3.80 -4.17
CA ASP A 112 -12.31 3.69 -5.38
C ASP A 112 -13.22 2.46 -5.42
N ASP A 113 -13.25 1.63 -4.37
CA ASP A 113 -14.25 0.56 -4.26
C ASP A 113 -15.68 1.15 -4.28
N PHE A 114 -15.90 2.38 -3.79
CA PHE A 114 -17.23 3.00 -3.82
C PHE A 114 -17.55 3.68 -5.18
N ALA A 115 -16.54 4.20 -5.88
CA ALA A 115 -16.72 4.95 -7.14
C ALA A 115 -16.92 4.02 -8.35
N PHE A 116 -16.15 2.94 -8.46
CA PHE A 116 -16.32 1.96 -9.56
C PHE A 116 -17.64 1.21 -9.46
N ASN A 117 -18.09 0.89 -8.24
CA ASN A 117 -19.35 0.19 -8.04
C ASN A 117 -20.56 1.04 -8.47
N SER A 118 -20.55 2.34 -8.22
CA SER A 118 -21.67 3.23 -8.59
C SER A 118 -21.79 3.40 -10.11
N LEU A 119 -20.67 3.60 -10.82
CA LEU A 119 -20.68 3.76 -12.27
C LEU A 119 -20.99 2.44 -13.00
N ALA A 120 -20.48 1.32 -12.50
CA ALA A 120 -20.77 -0.01 -13.05
C ALA A 120 -22.24 -0.39 -12.90
N ILE A 121 -22.87 -0.07 -11.76
CA ILE A 121 -24.31 -0.31 -11.54
C ILE A 121 -25.14 0.54 -12.53
N LEU A 122 -24.82 1.83 -12.70
CA LEU A 122 -25.53 2.68 -13.66
C LEU A 122 -25.39 2.18 -15.11
N ALA A 123 -24.19 1.75 -15.51
CA ALA A 123 -23.95 1.20 -16.84
C ALA A 123 -24.76 -0.10 -17.10
N LEU A 124 -24.83 -0.99 -16.10
CA LEU A 124 -25.64 -2.21 -16.17
C LEU A 124 -27.14 -1.88 -16.30
N MET A 125 -27.63 -0.93 -15.50
CA MET A 125 -29.04 -0.52 -15.53
C MET A 125 -29.43 0.06 -16.90
N VAL A 126 -28.59 0.92 -17.48
CA VAL A 126 -28.84 1.51 -18.81
C VAL A 126 -28.84 0.44 -19.90
N ASN A 127 -27.90 -0.50 -19.86
CA ASN A 127 -27.82 -1.58 -20.86
C ASN A 127 -29.06 -2.50 -20.79
N CYS A 128 -29.52 -2.85 -19.58
CA CYS A 128 -30.74 -3.62 -19.39
C CYS A 128 -31.98 -2.92 -19.97
N ILE A 129 -32.11 -1.60 -19.75
CA ILE A 129 -33.25 -0.81 -20.29
C ILE A 129 -33.22 -0.82 -21.82
N LEU A 130 -32.05 -0.59 -22.44
CA LEU A 130 -31.92 -0.61 -23.89
C LEU A 130 -32.26 -1.97 -24.49
N ALA A 131 -31.82 -3.07 -23.86
CA ALA A 131 -32.15 -4.43 -24.29
C ALA A 131 -33.67 -4.68 -24.25
N VAL A 132 -34.34 -4.24 -23.19
CA VAL A 132 -35.80 -4.36 -23.06
C VAL A 132 -36.52 -3.56 -24.15
N LEU A 133 -36.12 -2.31 -24.39
CA LEU A 133 -36.70 -1.47 -25.45
C LEU A 133 -36.52 -2.09 -26.84
N LEU A 134 -35.35 -2.66 -27.12
CA LEU A 134 -35.10 -3.38 -28.37
C LEU A 134 -36.03 -4.59 -28.53
N VAL A 135 -36.19 -5.41 -27.49
CA VAL A 135 -37.11 -6.56 -27.53
C VAL A 135 -38.55 -6.10 -27.77
N PHE A 136 -39.02 -5.07 -27.08
CA PHE A 136 -40.35 -4.51 -27.31
C PHE A 136 -40.53 -4.02 -28.74
N SER A 137 -39.54 -3.31 -29.30
CA SER A 137 -39.60 -2.82 -30.69
C SER A 137 -39.65 -3.96 -31.71
N VAL A 138 -38.90 -5.04 -31.49
CA VAL A 138 -38.90 -6.23 -32.36
C VAL A 138 -40.22 -6.98 -32.26
N VAL A 139 -40.76 -7.18 -31.04
CA VAL A 139 -42.05 -7.84 -30.83
C VAL A 139 -43.18 -7.02 -31.46
N PHE A 140 -43.18 -5.71 -31.25
CA PHE A 140 -44.17 -4.81 -31.86
C PHE A 140 -44.04 -4.79 -33.39
N GLY A 141 -42.81 -4.75 -33.91
CA GLY A 141 -42.52 -4.84 -35.33
C GLY A 141 -43.04 -6.15 -35.95
N ILE A 142 -42.78 -7.29 -35.31
CA ILE A 142 -43.29 -8.60 -35.74
C ILE A 142 -44.83 -8.64 -35.67
N ALA A 143 -45.44 -8.12 -34.60
CA ALA A 143 -46.90 -8.07 -34.46
C ALA A 143 -47.54 -7.18 -35.53
N TYR A 144 -46.95 -6.02 -35.80
CA TYR A 144 -47.37 -5.11 -36.86
C TYR A 144 -47.22 -5.76 -38.25
N TRP A 145 -46.07 -6.37 -38.54
CA TRP A 145 -45.82 -7.12 -39.78
C TRP A 145 -46.81 -8.27 -39.96
N ARG A 146 -47.09 -9.03 -38.90
CA ARG A 146 -48.10 -10.11 -38.93
C ARG A 146 -49.49 -9.55 -39.25
N LYS A 147 -49.88 -8.45 -38.60
CA LYS A 147 -51.18 -7.79 -38.85
C LYS A 147 -51.27 -7.26 -40.29
N GLN A 148 -50.22 -6.64 -40.81
CA GLN A 148 -50.17 -6.13 -42.18
C GLN A 148 -50.20 -7.25 -43.22
N LYS A 149 -49.48 -8.36 -43.01
CA LYS A 149 -49.50 -9.52 -43.91
C LYS A 149 -50.86 -10.20 -43.94
N VAL A 150 -51.54 -10.32 -42.79
CA VAL A 150 -52.94 -10.80 -42.72
C VAL A 150 -53.87 -9.86 -43.49
N SER A 151 -53.80 -8.54 -43.25
CA SER A 151 -54.61 -7.54 -43.98
C SER A 151 -54.34 -7.53 -45.49
N SER A 152 -53.09 -7.69 -45.91
CA SER A 152 -52.70 -7.79 -47.32
C SER A 152 -53.24 -9.09 -47.95
N GLY A 153 -53.20 -10.20 -47.22
CA GLY A 153 -53.79 -11.49 -47.65
C GLY A 153 -55.30 -11.44 -47.87
N TYR A 154 -56.05 -10.70 -47.04
CA TYR A 154 -57.48 -10.46 -47.26
C TYR A 154 -57.74 -9.68 -48.57
N CYS A 155 -56.91 -8.69 -48.90
CA CYS A 155 -57.05 -7.93 -50.14
C CYS A 155 -56.75 -8.77 -51.39
N TYR A 156 -55.74 -9.65 -51.35
CA TYR A 156 -55.44 -10.59 -52.44
C TYR A 156 -56.52 -11.66 -52.64
N HIS A 157 -57.16 -12.14 -51.56
CA HIS A 157 -58.26 -13.09 -51.66
C HIS A 157 -59.52 -12.46 -52.27
N GLN A 158 -59.80 -11.20 -51.91
CA GLN A 158 -60.95 -10.47 -52.44
C GLN A 158 -60.78 -10.11 -53.92
N LEU A 159 -59.59 -9.64 -54.31
CA LEU A 159 -59.25 -9.39 -55.72
C LEU A 159 -59.27 -10.68 -56.58
N ARG A 160 -59.05 -11.86 -56.00
CA ARG A 160 -59.14 -13.13 -56.72
C ARG A 160 -60.58 -13.65 -56.88
N GLN A 161 -61.48 -13.32 -55.96
CA GLN A 161 -62.91 -13.61 -56.12
C GLN A 161 -63.60 -12.70 -57.14
N ASP A 162 -63.01 -11.55 -57.47
CA ASP A 162 -63.52 -10.64 -58.50
C ASP A 162 -63.01 -10.94 -59.93
N ILE A 163 -62.12 -11.94 -60.09
CA ILE A 163 -61.49 -12.31 -61.38
C ILE A 163 -62.00 -13.67 -61.94
N ASP A 164 -62.73 -14.46 -61.15
CA ASP A 164 -63.45 -15.67 -61.57
C ASP A 164 -64.96 -15.40 -61.74
#